data_AF-A0A958MW08-F1
#
_entry.id   AF-A0A958MW08-F1
#
_cell.length_a   1.000
_cell.length_b   1.000
_cell.length_c   1.000
_cell.angle_alpha   90.00
_cell.angle_beta   90.00
_cell.angle_gamma   90.00
#
_symmetry.space_group_name_H-M   'P 1'
#
loop_
_entity.id
_entity.type
_entity.pdbx_description
1 polymer ?
#
loop_
_entity_poly.entity_id
_entity_poly.type
_entity_poly.pdbx_seq_one_letter_code
_entity_poly.pdbx_strand_id
1 'polypeptide(L)' 'MSYYFSKPVPYSFDQAIEKVTALLAEQGFGILTEIDVQATFKKKLDVDFYKYRILGACNPNFAY' A
#
# COMPACT_ATOMS: atom_id res chain seq x y z
N MET A 1 -10.53 -14.57 -15.38
CA MET A 1 -10.39 -14.48 -13.92
C MET A 1 -9.27 -13.51 -13.62
N SER A 2 -9.48 -12.54 -12.72
CA SER A 2 -8.43 -11.64 -12.24
C SER A 2 -7.80 -12.22 -10.98
N TYR A 3 -6.48 -12.07 -10.83
CA TYR A 3 -5.73 -12.50 -9.64
C TYR A 3 -5.66 -11.41 -8.56
N TYR A 4 -6.44 -10.34 -8.70
CA TYR A 4 -6.42 -9.19 -7.81
C TYR A 4 -7.81 -8.55 -7.71
N PHE A 5 -7.99 -7.76 -6.66
CA PHE A 5 -9.09 -6.82 -6.50
C PHE A 5 -8.57 -5.40 -6.71
N SER A 6 -9.32 -4.57 -7.44
CA SER A 6 -9.00 -3.16 -7.61
C SER A 6 -10.24 -2.29 -7.43
N LYS A 7 -10.04 -1.10 -6.88
CA LYS A 7 -11.09 -0.10 -6.71
C LYS A 7 -10.49 1.29 -6.90
N PRO A 8 -10.90 2.06 -7.93
CA PRO A 8 -10.55 3.46 -8.01
C PRO A 8 -11.24 4.25 -6.89
N VAL A 9 -10.55 5.23 -6.33
CA VAL A 9 -11.05 6.05 -5.22
C VAL A 9 -10.85 7.54 -5.53
N PRO A 10 -11.79 8.41 -5.12
CA PRO A 10 -11.73 9.85 -5.39
C PRO A 10 -10.88 10.58 -4.33
N TYR A 11 -9.69 10.07 -4.04
CA TYR A 11 -8.76 10.64 -3.05
C TYR A 11 -7.43 10.95 -3.70
N SER A 12 -6.69 11.90 -3.12
CA SER A 12 -5.27 12.04 -3.47
C SER A 12 -4.50 10.77 -3.08
N PHE A 13 -3.33 10.57 -3.66
CA PHE A 13 -2.50 9.40 -3.35
C PHE A 13 -2.20 9.28 -1.85
N ASP A 14 -1.85 10.40 -1.21
CA ASP A 14 -1.48 10.44 0.20
C ASP A 14 -2.72 10.23 1.09
N GLN A 15 -3.87 10.83 0.73
CA GLN A 15 -5.14 10.58 1.42
C GLN A 15 -5.61 9.12 1.30
N ALA A 16 -5.36 8.48 0.16
CA ALA A 16 -5.71 7.08 -0.05
C ALA A 16 -4.89 6.16 0.88
N ILE A 17 -3.58 6.43 1.04
CA ILE A 17 -2.71 5.69 1.95
C ILE A 17 -3.19 5.83 3.40
N GLU A 18 -3.44 7.06 3.85
CA GLU A 18 -3.93 7.33 5.21
C GLU A 18 -5.25 6.62 5.48
N LYS A 19 -6.22 6.74 4.57
CA LYS A 19 -7.53 6.07 4.72
C LYS A 19 -7.43 4.56 4.71
N VAL A 20 -6.65 3.97 3.80
CA VAL A 20 -6.48 2.52 3.73
C VAL A 20 -5.81 2.00 5.00
N THR A 21 -4.80 2.70 5.49
CA THR A 21 -4.09 2.33 6.74
C THR A 21 -5.02 2.36 7.94
N ALA A 22 -5.83 3.43 8.07
CA ALA A 22 -6.81 3.56 9.15
C ALA A 22 -7.88 2.46 9.09
N LEU A 23 -8.46 2.22 7.92
CA LEU A 23 -9.50 1.19 7.73
C LEU A 23 -8.96 -0.23 7.96
N LEU A 24 -7.71 -0.52 7.56
CA LEU A 24 -7.07 -1.79 7.86
C LEU A 24 -6.93 -1.99 9.38
N ALA A 25 -6.49 -0.96 10.10
CA ALA A 25 -6.36 -0.99 11.56
C ALA A 25 -7.71 -1.22 12.25
N GLU A 26 -8.79 -0.58 11.78
CA GLU A 26 -10.16 -0.82 12.29
C GLU A 26 -10.61 -2.28 12.11
N GLN A 27 -10.10 -2.97 11.08
CA GLN A 27 -10.35 -4.39 10.84
C GLN A 27 -9.33 -5.34 11.50
N GLY A 28 -8.45 -4.81 12.35
CA GLY A 28 -7.43 -5.57 13.08
C GLY A 28 -6.18 -5.93 12.26
N PHE A 29 -5.99 -5.30 11.09
CA PHE A 29 -4.77 -5.44 10.30
C PHE A 29 -3.77 -4.34 10.64
N GLY A 30 -2.53 -4.73 10.97
CA GLY A 30 -1.40 -3.82 11.09
C GLY A 30 -0.57 -3.78 9.80
N ILE A 31 0.06 -2.64 9.51
CA ILE A 31 1.04 -2.52 8.42
C ILE A 31 2.41 -2.99 8.95
N LEU A 32 2.93 -4.08 8.37
CA LEU A 32 4.24 -4.63 8.70
C LEU A 32 5.34 -4.01 7.85
N THR A 33 5.05 -3.73 6.59
CA THR A 33 6.04 -3.22 5.64
C THR A 33 5.41 -2.16 4.75
N GLU A 34 6.22 -1.16 4.40
CA GLU A 34 5.88 -0.12 3.45
C GLU A 34 7.05 0.05 2.48
N ILE A 35 6.75 0.03 1.17
CA ILE A 35 7.77 0.18 0.14
C ILE A 35 7.38 1.34 -0.78
N ASP A 36 8.20 2.39 -0.76
CA ASP A 36 8.18 3.46 -1.75
C ASP A 36 8.86 2.98 -3.04
N VAL A 37 8.07 2.49 -3.99
CA VAL A 37 8.62 1.99 -5.25
C VAL A 37 9.16 3.13 -6.10
N GLN A 38 8.51 4.29 -6.08
CA GLN A 38 8.99 5.48 -6.81
C GLN A 38 10.38 5.88 -6.33
N ALA A 39 10.56 6.09 -5.02
CA ALA A 39 11.85 6.47 -4.46
C ALA A 39 12.90 5.36 -4.64
N THR A 40 12.51 4.09 -4.51
CA THR A 40 13.41 2.95 -4.69
C THR A 40 13.93 2.88 -6.13
N PHE A 41 13.05 3.04 -7.12
CA PHE A 41 13.43 3.00 -8.52
C PHE A 41 14.27 4.20 -8.92
N LYS A 42 13.94 5.40 -8.41
CA LYS A 42 14.80 6.57 -8.61
C LYS A 42 16.19 6.34 -8.05
N LYS A 43 16.31 5.81 -6.83
CA LYS A 43 17.60 5.55 -6.18
C LYS A 43 18.43 4.46 -6.89
N LYS A 44 17.80 3.40 -7.36
CA LYS A 44 18.51 2.22 -7.90
C LYS A 44 18.72 2.24 -9.40
N LEU A 45 17.79 2.85 -10.14
CA LEU A 45 17.73 2.78 -11.60
C LEU A 45 17.74 4.17 -12.25
N ASP A 46 17.68 5.25 -11.46
CA ASP A 46 17.57 6.64 -11.91
C ASP A 46 16.44 6.90 -12.91
N VAL A 47 15.31 6.21 -12.71
CA VAL A 47 14.10 6.40 -13.54
C VAL A 47 13.03 7.18 -12.79
N ASP A 48 12.35 8.06 -13.51
CA ASP A 48 11.19 8.78 -12.99
C ASP A 48 9.94 7.92 -13.15
N PHE A 49 9.53 7.29 -12.04
CA PHE A 49 8.36 6.41 -11.98
C PHE A 49 7.15 7.14 -11.39
N TYR A 50 5.94 6.66 -11.68
CA TYR A 50 4.72 7.22 -11.10
C TYR A 50 4.61 6.88 -9.60
N LYS A 51 3.75 7.61 -8.87
CA LYS A 51 3.50 7.36 -7.44
C LYS A 51 2.99 5.93 -7.25
N TYR A 52 3.78 5.10 -6.58
CA TYR A 52 3.45 3.70 -6.32
C TYR A 52 4.00 3.27 -4.96
N ARG A 53 3.10 2.77 -4.10
CA ARG A 53 3.37 2.35 -2.73
C ARG A 53 2.84 0.94 -2.53
N ILE A 54 3.64 0.08 -1.91
CA ILE A 54 3.22 -1.27 -1.51
C ILE A 54 3.12 -1.29 0.02
N LEU A 55 1.96 -1.71 0.53
CA LEU A 55 1.71 -1.90 1.95
C LEU A 55 1.53 -3.39 2.22
N GLY A 56 2.39 -3.97 3.07
CA GLY A 56 2.23 -5.32 3.60
C GLY A 56 1.41 -5.26 4.88
N ALA A 57 0.14 -5.68 4.82
CA ALA A 57 -0.76 -5.71 5.96
C ALA A 57 -0.95 -7.14 6.50
N CYS A 58 -1.04 -7.29 7.83
CA CYS A 58 -1.24 -8.58 8.48
C CYS A 58 -2.16 -8.43 9.69
N ASN A 59 -3.08 -9.38 9.86
CA ASN A 59 -3.83 -9.57 11.10
C ASN A 59 -3.26 -10.81 11.78
N PRO A 60 -2.57 -10.68 12.94
CA PRO A 60 -1.94 -11.80 13.62
C PRO A 60 -2.92 -12.95 13.89
N ASN A 61 -4.18 -12.67 14.25
CA ASN A 61 -5.17 -13.69 14.58
C ASN A 61 -5.50 -14.65 13.42
N PHE A 62 -5.19 -14.26 12.18
CA PHE A 62 -5.36 -15.11 10.99
C PHE A 62 -4.05 -15.69 10.48
N ALA A 63 -2.91 -15.26 11.01
CA ALA A 63 -1.59 -15.56 10.47
C ALA A 63 -0.79 -16.61 11.28
N TYR A 64 -1.24 -16.96 12.49
CA TYR A 64 -0.64 -18.01 13.32
C TYR A 64 -1.49 -19.29 13.38
#